data_AF-A0A0A1SVR8-F1
#
_entry.id   AF-A0A0A1SVR8-F1
#
_cell.length_a   1.000
_cell.length_b   1.000
_cell.length_c   1.000
_cell.angle_alpha   90.00
_cell.angle_beta   90.00
_cell.angle_gamma   90.00
#
_symmetry.space_group_name_H-M   'P 1'
#
loop_
_entity.id
_entity.type
_entity.pdbx_description
1 polymer ?
#
loop_
_entity_poly.entity_id
_entity_poly.type
_entity_poly.pdbx_seq_one_letter_code
_entity_poly.pdbx_strand_id
1 'polypeptide(L)'
;MAATIKLYTNHACPWAHRAHIALAELGLPFEEEIIDLSVPRTAEYLAINPRGLVPSLSYNGEIITESAVVSQFLIDAYPSHLVPTAGSPDAALQRARINFFVDTYFTKVNSLSTKFVLAKTDAEAEEVAAEFVKQLTKEVEPLLADAAPYFGGSKTLTLAEVFKCSCMKGCSIF
;
A
#
# COMPACT_ATOMS: atom_id res chain seq x y z
N MET A 1 -12.23 25.71 3.90
CA MET A 1 -10.93 25.68 3.19
C MET A 1 -10.69 24.24 2.77
N ALA A 2 -10.29 23.98 1.53
CA ALA A 2 -9.81 22.64 1.17
C ALA A 2 -8.52 22.34 1.95
N ALA A 3 -8.30 21.08 2.34
CA ALA A 3 -7.07 20.70 3.02
C ALA A 3 -5.87 20.91 2.08
N THR A 4 -4.74 21.36 2.62
CA THR A 4 -3.47 21.43 1.89
C THR A 4 -2.76 20.10 2.05
N ILE A 5 -2.60 19.38 0.95
CA ILE A 5 -1.98 18.05 0.92
C ILE A 5 -0.70 18.13 0.09
N LYS A 6 0.40 17.67 0.67
CA LYS A 6 1.66 17.47 -0.03
C LYS A 6 2.19 16.06 0.21
N LEU A 7 2.59 15.37 -0.86
CA LEU A 7 3.11 14.01 -0.81
C LEU A 7 4.59 14.02 -1.21
N TYR A 8 5.45 13.64 -0.26
CA TYR A 8 6.85 13.34 -0.52
C TYR A 8 6.94 11.87 -0.95
N THR A 9 7.36 11.61 -2.19
CA THR A 9 7.20 10.31 -2.84
C THR A 9 8.35 9.98 -3.79
N ASN A 10 8.33 8.77 -4.33
CA ASN A 10 9.17 8.35 -5.45
C ASN A 10 8.40 7.29 -6.25
N HIS A 11 8.25 7.48 -7.56
CA HIS A 11 7.45 6.57 -8.40
C HIS A 11 8.06 5.17 -8.57
N ALA A 12 9.35 4.99 -8.26
CA ALA A 12 9.95 3.66 -8.20
C ALA A 12 9.69 2.94 -6.87
N CYS A 13 9.18 3.64 -5.85
CA CYS A 13 8.94 3.06 -4.54
C CYS A 13 7.57 2.35 -4.49
N PRO A 14 7.55 1.01 -4.34
CA PRO A 14 6.30 0.26 -4.27
C PRO A 14 5.41 0.70 -3.10
N TRP A 15 6.01 1.04 -1.95
CA TRP A 15 5.28 1.49 -0.77
C TRP A 15 4.61 2.85 -1.00
N ALA A 16 5.24 3.73 -1.79
CA ALA A 16 4.69 5.05 -2.08
C ALA A 16 3.47 4.98 -3.01
N HIS A 17 3.35 3.94 -3.85
CA HIS A 17 2.18 3.72 -4.68
C HIS A 17 0.87 3.62 -3.89
N ARG A 18 0.92 3.15 -2.64
CA ARG A 18 -0.29 3.05 -1.80
C ARG A 18 -0.92 4.40 -1.49
N ALA A 19 -0.08 5.40 -1.23
CA ALA A 19 -0.55 6.77 -0.98
C ALA A 19 -1.11 7.37 -2.27
N HIS A 20 -0.43 7.14 -3.40
CA HIS A 20 -0.87 7.55 -4.72
C HIS A 20 -2.23 6.97 -5.12
N ILE A 21 -2.42 5.66 -4.97
CA ILE A 21 -3.70 5.00 -5.26
C ILE A 21 -4.79 5.55 -4.33
N ALA A 22 -4.52 5.70 -3.03
CA ALA A 22 -5.50 6.25 -2.09
C ALA A 22 -5.92 7.68 -2.47
N LEU A 23 -4.96 8.56 -2.79
CA LEU A 23 -5.24 9.93 -3.23
C LEU A 23 -6.06 9.97 -4.53
N ALA A 24 -5.71 9.11 -5.50
CA ALA A 24 -6.42 9.01 -6.78
C ALA A 24 -7.86 8.52 -6.61
N GLU A 25 -8.07 7.45 -5.85
CA GLU A 25 -9.40 6.87 -5.60
C GLU A 25 -10.31 7.80 -4.78
N LEU A 26 -9.73 8.69 -3.98
CA LEU A 26 -10.46 9.73 -3.24
C LEU A 26 -10.63 11.04 -4.03
N GLY A 27 -9.99 11.16 -5.20
CA GLY A 27 -10.03 12.38 -6.02
C GLY A 27 -9.43 13.60 -5.31
N LEU A 28 -8.45 13.40 -4.42
CA LEU A 28 -7.86 14.47 -3.62
C LEU A 28 -6.74 15.15 -4.39
N PRO A 29 -6.78 16.48 -4.60
CA PRO A 29 -5.66 17.21 -5.17
C PRO A 29 -4.51 17.29 -4.15
N PHE A 30 -3.28 17.14 -4.61
CA PHE A 30 -2.09 17.23 -3.77
C PHE A 30 -0.90 17.81 -4.55
N GLU A 31 0.02 18.44 -3.83
CA GLU A 31 1.35 18.78 -4.33
C GLU A 31 2.26 17.55 -4.22
N GLU A 32 3.01 17.24 -5.27
CA GLU A 32 3.98 16.15 -5.25
C GLU A 32 5.41 16.69 -5.13
N GLU A 33 6.20 16.08 -4.25
CA GLU A 33 7.65 16.27 -4.19
C GLU A 33 8.36 14.93 -4.34
N ILE A 34 9.21 14.82 -5.37
CA ILE A 34 9.98 13.61 -5.64
C ILE A 34 11.26 13.61 -4.81
N ILE A 35 11.40 12.60 -3.96
CA ILE A 35 12.60 12.32 -3.19
C ILE A 35 13.46 11.32 -3.94
N ASP A 36 14.68 11.69 -4.29
CA ASP A 36 15.63 10.78 -4.92
C ASP A 36 16.11 9.71 -3.92
N LEU A 37 15.75 8.46 -4.17
CA LEU A 37 16.12 7.33 -3.34
C LEU A 37 17.49 6.72 -3.70
N SER A 38 18.11 7.17 -4.80
CA SER A 38 19.42 6.69 -5.27
C SER A 38 20.60 7.38 -4.57
N VAL A 39 20.38 8.55 -3.96
CA VAL A 39 21.40 9.33 -3.24
C VAL A 39 21.03 9.53 -1.76
N PRO A 40 21.98 9.71 -0.84
CA PRO A 40 21.68 10.00 0.56
C PRO A 40 20.66 11.14 0.71
N ARG A 41 19.73 11.01 1.66
CA ARG A 41 18.63 11.97 1.78
C ARG A 41 19.15 13.30 2.28
N THR A 42 18.57 14.39 1.81
CA THR A 42 18.96 15.74 2.22
C THR A 42 18.57 16.01 3.68
N ALA A 43 19.25 16.95 4.31
CA ALA A 43 18.95 17.32 5.70
C ALA A 43 17.53 17.89 5.83
N GLU A 44 17.04 18.59 4.81
CA GLU A 44 15.68 19.13 4.74
C GLU A 44 14.63 18.01 4.76
N TYR A 45 14.82 16.96 3.94
CA TYR A 45 13.88 15.84 3.95
C TYR A 45 13.98 15.01 5.24
N LEU A 46 15.17 14.83 5.79
CA LEU A 46 15.35 14.13 7.07
C LEU A 46 14.73 14.89 8.25
N ALA A 47 14.62 16.21 8.17
CA ALA A 47 13.87 16.99 9.15
C ALA A 47 12.35 16.72 9.08
N ILE A 48 11.82 16.35 7.90
CA ILE A 48 10.42 15.96 7.71
C ILE A 48 10.19 14.51 8.15
N ASN A 49 11.03 13.59 7.66
CA ASN A 49 10.98 12.19 8.03
C ASN A 49 12.39 11.72 8.43
N PRO A 50 12.69 11.61 9.74
CA PRO A 50 13.99 11.16 10.23
C PRO A 50 14.41 9.76 9.77
N ARG A 51 13.46 8.94 9.31
CA ARG A 51 13.73 7.61 8.75
C ARG A 51 14.16 7.65 7.28
N GLY A 52 13.95 8.77 6.59
CA GLY A 52 14.33 8.97 5.19
C GLY A 52 13.61 8.05 4.21
N LEU A 53 12.40 7.60 4.56
CA LEU A 53 11.57 6.68 3.77
C LEU A 53 10.38 7.40 3.15
N VAL A 54 10.01 7.02 1.93
CA VAL A 54 8.77 7.47 1.27
C VAL A 54 7.71 6.36 1.30
N PRO A 55 6.41 6.71 1.37
CA PRO A 55 5.86 8.06 1.31
C PRO A 55 5.89 8.79 2.66
N SER A 56 5.84 10.12 2.61
CA SER A 56 5.46 10.98 3.74
C SER A 56 4.39 11.96 3.27
N LEU A 57 3.31 12.10 4.03
CA LEU A 57 2.20 12.99 3.72
C LEU A 57 2.24 14.19 4.66
N SER A 58 2.25 15.40 4.13
CA SER A 58 1.94 16.61 4.87
C SER A 58 0.47 16.95 4.67
N TYR A 59 -0.30 16.90 5.74
CA TYR A 59 -1.73 17.24 5.75
C TYR A 59 -1.97 18.47 6.64
N ASN A 60 -2.25 19.62 6.03
CA ASN A 60 -2.34 20.91 6.72
C ASN A 60 -1.12 21.23 7.61
N GLY A 61 0.07 20.76 7.21
CA GLY A 61 1.33 20.92 7.94
C GLY A 61 1.65 19.80 8.93
N GLU A 62 0.71 18.89 9.22
CA GLU A 62 0.97 17.70 10.04
C GLU A 62 1.63 16.60 9.19
N ILE A 63 2.72 16.01 9.67
CA ILE A 63 3.46 14.98 8.93
C ILE A 63 3.01 13.59 9.35
N ILE A 64 2.60 12.79 8.37
CA ILE A 64 2.21 11.39 8.53
C ILE A 64 3.17 10.53 7.70
N THR A 65 3.82 9.58 8.35
CA THR A 65 4.79 8.66 7.74
C THR A 65 4.25 7.22 7.77
N GLU A 66 4.90 6.32 7.03
CA GLU A 66 4.48 4.92 6.77
C GLU A 66 3.33 4.82 5.76
N SER A 67 3.57 4.09 4.66
CA SER A 67 2.60 3.97 3.57
C SER A 67 1.24 3.44 4.04
N ALA A 68 1.24 2.47 4.97
CA ALA A 68 0.03 1.89 5.51
C ALA A 68 -0.78 2.91 6.32
N VAL A 69 -0.10 3.69 7.16
CA VAL A 69 -0.71 4.71 8.03
C VAL A 69 -1.21 5.88 7.18
N VAL A 70 -0.43 6.34 6.20
CA VAL A 70 -0.83 7.38 5.24
C VAL A 70 -2.09 6.98 4.48
N SER A 71 -2.12 5.79 3.87
CA SER A 71 -3.30 5.31 3.13
C SER A 71 -4.52 5.16 4.03
N GLN A 72 -4.35 4.60 5.24
CA GLN A 72 -5.44 4.44 6.20
C GLN A 72 -5.99 5.80 6.65
N PHE A 73 -5.11 6.76 6.96
CA PHE A 73 -5.51 8.12 7.32
C PHE A 73 -6.36 8.78 6.24
N LEU A 74 -5.92 8.73 4.98
CA LEU A 74 -6.66 9.32 3.86
C LEU A 74 -8.07 8.72 3.73
N ILE A 75 -8.18 7.40 3.91
CA ILE A 75 -9.44 6.66 3.83
C ILE A 75 -10.37 6.94 5.01
N ASP A 76 -9.82 7.22 6.19
CA ASP A 76 -10.62 7.55 7.37
C ASP A 76 -11.02 9.04 7.40
N ALA A 77 -10.19 9.91 6.82
CA ALA A 77 -10.44 11.35 6.77
C ALA A 77 -11.48 11.76 5.71
N TYR A 78 -11.72 10.92 4.71
CA TYR A 78 -12.60 11.21 3.58
C TYR A 78 -13.54 10.04 3.26
N PRO A 79 -14.78 10.30 2.79
CA PRO A 79 -15.63 9.23 2.29
C PRO A 79 -14.91 8.41 1.21
N SER A 80 -14.78 7.12 1.44
CA SER A 80 -14.02 6.21 0.57
C SER A 80 -14.87 4.99 0.23
N HIS A 81 -14.74 4.51 -1.00
CA HIS A 81 -15.29 3.21 -1.40
C HIS A 81 -14.32 2.05 -1.09
N LEU A 82 -13.06 2.36 -0.76
CA LEU A 82 -12.00 1.38 -0.52
C LEU A 82 -12.24 0.52 0.72
N VAL A 83 -12.95 1.06 1.70
CA VAL A 83 -13.43 0.33 2.87
C VAL A 83 -14.85 0.79 3.20
N PRO A 84 -15.68 -0.08 3.78
CA PRO A 84 -16.97 0.34 4.32
C PRO A 84 -16.80 1.44 5.38
N THR A 85 -17.66 2.45 5.31
CA THR A 85 -17.75 3.51 6.32
C THR A 85 -18.02 2.89 7.69
N ALA A 86 -17.23 3.25 8.69
CA ALA A 86 -17.44 2.78 10.06
C ALA A 86 -18.78 3.27 10.63
N GLY A 87 -19.32 2.57 11.62
CA GLY A 87 -20.56 2.96 12.31
C GLY A 87 -21.57 1.83 12.52
N SER A 88 -21.32 0.64 11.98
CA SER A 88 -22.09 -0.57 12.25
C SER A 88 -21.18 -1.78 12.51
N PRO A 89 -21.67 -2.81 13.25
CA PRO A 89 -20.95 -4.06 13.41
C PRO A 89 -20.59 -4.73 12.07
N ASP A 90 -21.49 -4.70 11.10
CA ASP A 90 -21.25 -5.29 9.77
C ASP A 90 -20.11 -4.58 9.03
N ALA A 91 -20.07 -3.25 9.07
CA ALA A 91 -18.98 -2.48 8.50
C ALA A 91 -17.65 -2.77 9.21
N ALA A 92 -17.67 -2.91 10.54
CA ALA A 92 -16.49 -3.28 11.31
C ALA A 92 -15.98 -4.68 10.95
N LEU A 93 -16.88 -5.66 10.78
CA LEU A 93 -16.52 -7.02 10.35
C LEU A 93 -15.92 -7.05 8.95
N GLN A 94 -16.49 -6.29 8.00
CA GLN A 94 -15.95 -6.19 6.64
C GLN A 94 -14.55 -5.55 6.63
N ARG A 95 -14.35 -4.47 7.39
CA ARG A 95 -13.02 -3.85 7.57
C ARG A 95 -12.02 -4.80 8.21
N ALA A 96 -12.43 -5.54 9.24
CA ALA A 96 -11.59 -6.55 9.89
C ALA A 96 -11.17 -7.65 8.92
N ARG A 97 -12.07 -8.09 8.04
CA ARG A 97 -11.78 -9.08 7.00
C ARG A 97 -10.73 -8.58 5.99
N ILE A 98 -10.86 -7.33 5.54
CA ILE A 98 -9.85 -6.72 4.64
C ILE A 98 -8.50 -6.62 5.36
N ASN A 99 -8.48 -6.16 6.60
CA ASN A 99 -7.26 -6.02 7.38
C ASN A 99 -6.60 -7.38 7.65
N PHE A 100 -7.39 -8.43 7.90
CA PHE A 100 -6.88 -9.79 8.06
C PHE A 100 -6.21 -10.31 6.79
N PHE A 101 -6.81 -10.07 5.62
CA PHE A 101 -6.18 -10.39 4.33
C PHE A 101 -4.85 -9.64 4.14
N VAL A 102 -4.85 -8.33 4.39
CA VAL A 102 -3.65 -7.49 4.28
C VAL A 102 -2.55 -8.03 5.22
N ASP A 103 -2.86 -8.25 6.49
CA ASP A 103 -1.91 -8.79 7.47
C ASP A 103 -1.36 -10.16 7.04
N THR A 104 -2.23 -11.07 6.61
CA THR A 104 -1.82 -12.40 6.13
C THR A 104 -0.86 -12.30 4.95
N TYR A 105 -1.16 -11.44 3.97
CA TYR A 105 -0.27 -11.24 2.83
C TYR A 105 1.10 -10.70 3.26
N PHE A 106 1.15 -9.68 4.12
CA PHE A 106 2.44 -9.08 4.52
C PHE A 106 3.27 -10.00 5.41
N THR A 107 2.63 -10.73 6.32
CA THR A 107 3.32 -11.60 7.27
C THR A 107 3.76 -12.93 6.65
N LYS A 108 3.02 -13.45 5.66
CA LYS A 108 3.29 -14.78 5.07
C LYS A 108 3.94 -14.73 3.69
N VAL A 109 3.64 -13.72 2.88
CA VAL A 109 3.98 -13.72 1.45
C VAL A 109 4.96 -12.61 1.07
N ASN A 110 4.75 -11.37 1.54
CA ASN A 110 5.51 -10.21 1.06
C ASN A 110 7.04 -10.30 1.29
N SER A 111 7.48 -10.96 2.37
CA SER A 111 8.93 -11.14 2.63
C SER A 111 9.63 -11.95 1.54
N LEU A 112 8.91 -12.89 0.90
CA LEU A 112 9.42 -13.70 -0.20
C LEU A 112 9.57 -12.87 -1.48
N SER A 113 8.69 -11.90 -1.74
CA SER A 113 8.85 -10.97 -2.87
C SER A 113 10.16 -10.19 -2.80
N THR A 114 10.55 -9.74 -1.60
CA THR A 114 11.83 -9.03 -1.41
C THR A 114 13.01 -9.98 -1.64
N LYS A 115 12.94 -11.21 -1.12
CA LYS A 115 13.97 -12.24 -1.36
C LYS A 115 14.11 -12.57 -2.84
N PHE A 116 13.02 -12.65 -3.58
CA PHE A 116 13.02 -12.94 -5.02
C PHE A 116 13.75 -11.84 -5.80
N VAL A 117 13.48 -10.56 -5.49
CA VAL A 117 14.14 -9.41 -6.13
C VAL A 117 15.64 -9.35 -5.81
N LEU A 118 16.04 -9.82 -4.62
CA LEU A 118 17.42 -9.82 -4.16
C LEU A 118 18.19 -11.12 -4.47
N ALA A 119 17.56 -12.10 -5.11
CA ALA A 119 18.19 -13.35 -5.49
C ALA A 119 19.39 -13.07 -6.41
N LYS A 120 20.50 -13.78 -6.18
CA LYS A 120 21.75 -13.57 -6.93
C LYS A 120 21.94 -14.60 -8.03
N THR A 121 21.20 -15.71 -7.97
CA THR A 121 21.26 -16.81 -8.92
C THR A 121 19.87 -17.25 -9.33
N ASP A 122 19.76 -17.85 -10.51
CA ASP A 122 18.49 -18.38 -11.01
C ASP A 122 17.96 -19.49 -10.09
N ALA A 123 18.85 -20.35 -9.55
CA ALA A 123 18.46 -21.39 -8.61
C ALA A 123 17.83 -20.84 -7.31
N GLU A 124 18.42 -19.78 -6.74
CA GLU A 124 17.82 -19.07 -5.59
C GLU A 124 16.47 -18.44 -5.95
N ALA A 125 16.37 -17.83 -7.14
CA ALA A 125 15.14 -17.22 -7.61
C ALA A 125 14.02 -18.27 -7.79
N GLU A 126 14.33 -19.44 -8.34
CA GLU A 126 13.41 -20.56 -8.51
C GLU A 126 12.94 -21.13 -7.16
N GLU A 127 13.85 -21.32 -6.20
CA GLU A 127 13.49 -21.79 -4.86
C GLU A 127 12.55 -20.80 -4.15
N VAL A 128 12.87 -19.51 -4.19
CA VAL A 128 12.04 -18.46 -3.59
C VAL A 128 10.69 -18.36 -4.31
N ALA A 129 10.66 -18.52 -5.64
CA ALA A 129 9.42 -18.53 -6.41
C ALA A 129 8.53 -19.72 -6.05
N ALA A 130 9.11 -20.92 -5.89
CA ALA A 130 8.37 -22.11 -5.47
C ALA A 130 7.76 -21.92 -4.07
N GLU A 131 8.53 -21.40 -3.11
CA GLU A 131 8.02 -21.10 -1.77
C GLU A 131 6.99 -19.96 -1.80
N PHE A 132 7.16 -18.94 -2.65
CA PHE A 132 6.18 -17.87 -2.85
C PHE A 132 4.83 -18.42 -3.31
N VAL A 133 4.82 -19.25 -4.35
CA VAL A 133 3.60 -19.90 -4.87
C VAL A 133 2.96 -20.76 -3.78
N LYS A 134 3.76 -21.56 -3.07
CA LYS A 134 3.26 -22.40 -1.98
C LYS A 134 2.60 -21.61 -0.85
N GLN A 135 3.23 -20.53 -0.38
CA GLN A 135 2.64 -19.68 0.67
C GLN A 135 1.39 -18.95 0.16
N LEU A 136 1.39 -18.50 -1.09
CA LEU A 136 0.25 -17.83 -1.69
C LEU A 136 -0.95 -18.78 -1.79
N THR A 137 -0.77 -19.99 -2.30
CA THR A 137 -1.83 -21.02 -2.35
C THR A 137 -2.30 -21.44 -0.96
N LYS A 138 -1.39 -21.53 0.02
CA LYS A 138 -1.75 -21.97 1.38
C LYS A 138 -2.50 -20.89 2.18
N GLU A 139 -2.02 -19.65 2.14
CA GLU A 139 -2.44 -18.61 3.08
C GLU A 139 -3.36 -17.55 2.42
N VAL A 140 -3.20 -17.28 1.12
CA VAL A 140 -3.89 -16.18 0.44
C VAL A 140 -5.08 -16.67 -0.38
N GLU A 141 -4.90 -17.76 -1.15
CA GLU A 141 -5.95 -18.32 -2.02
C GLU A 141 -7.25 -18.65 -1.26
N PRO A 142 -7.23 -19.22 -0.04
CA PRO A 142 -8.47 -19.46 0.72
C PRO A 142 -9.22 -18.18 1.10
N LEU A 143 -8.51 -17.05 1.23
CA LEU A 143 -9.10 -15.76 1.58
C LEU A 143 -9.74 -15.04 0.37
N LEU A 144 -9.46 -15.53 -0.84
CA LEU A 144 -9.94 -14.98 -2.11
C LEU A 144 -11.12 -15.76 -2.70
N ALA A 145 -11.70 -16.71 -1.96
CA ALA A 145 -12.74 -17.61 -2.46
C ALA A 145 -13.99 -16.91 -3.05
N ASP A 146 -14.28 -15.70 -2.59
CA ASP A 146 -15.41 -14.88 -3.06
C ASP A 146 -14.96 -13.63 -3.84
N ALA A 147 -13.67 -13.52 -4.20
CA ALA A 147 -13.16 -12.38 -4.95
C ALA A 147 -13.75 -12.35 -6.36
N ALA A 148 -14.35 -11.21 -6.75
CA ALA A 148 -14.98 -11.03 -8.05
C ALA A 148 -15.38 -9.56 -8.33
N PRO A 149 -14.66 -8.79 -9.17
CA PRO A 149 -13.26 -8.91 -9.58
C PRO A 149 -12.24 -8.48 -8.51
N TYR A 150 -12.68 -7.82 -7.44
CA TYR A 150 -11.84 -7.39 -6.32
C TYR A 150 -12.15 -8.20 -5.05
N PHE A 151 -11.33 -8.01 -4.01
CA PHE A 151 -11.45 -8.68 -2.72
C PHE A 151 -12.89 -8.63 -2.18
N GLY A 152 -13.36 -9.78 -1.67
CA GLY A 152 -14.71 -9.89 -1.10
C GLY A 152 -15.86 -9.69 -2.08
N GLY A 153 -15.64 -9.88 -3.38
CA GLY A 153 -16.67 -9.74 -4.42
C GLY A 153 -17.01 -8.29 -4.76
N SER A 154 -16.14 -7.35 -4.39
CA SER A 154 -16.35 -5.94 -4.68
C SER A 154 -16.23 -5.65 -6.18
N LYS A 155 -17.09 -4.74 -6.67
CA LYS A 155 -17.05 -4.23 -8.06
C LYS A 155 -16.01 -3.13 -8.27
N THR A 156 -15.52 -2.53 -7.19
CA THR A 156 -14.50 -1.49 -7.17
C THR A 156 -13.31 -1.91 -6.31
N LEU A 157 -12.17 -1.25 -6.49
CA LEU A 157 -10.97 -1.49 -5.67
C LEU A 157 -11.30 -1.39 -4.19
N THR A 158 -10.66 -2.23 -3.39
CA THR A 158 -10.72 -2.16 -1.93
C THR A 158 -9.34 -1.83 -1.37
N LEU A 159 -9.27 -1.59 -0.06
CA LEU A 159 -8.00 -1.40 0.64
C LEU A 159 -7.04 -2.60 0.47
N ALA A 160 -7.56 -3.82 0.26
CA ALA A 160 -6.75 -5.00 -0.02
C ALA A 160 -5.86 -4.77 -1.25
N GLU A 161 -6.43 -4.26 -2.34
CA GLU A 161 -5.70 -4.00 -3.59
C GLU A 161 -4.76 -2.79 -3.47
N VAL A 162 -5.16 -1.74 -2.74
CA VAL A 162 -4.27 -0.59 -2.46
C VAL A 162 -2.97 -1.08 -1.81
N PHE A 163 -3.10 -1.97 -0.83
CA PHE A 163 -1.95 -2.52 -0.11
C PHE A 163 -1.15 -3.51 -0.95
N LYS A 164 -1.80 -4.26 -1.86
CA LYS A 164 -1.12 -5.24 -2.74
C LYS A 164 -0.48 -4.64 -3.99
N CYS A 165 -1.03 -3.60 -4.64
CA CYS A 165 -0.47 -3.08 -5.91
C CYS A 165 0.96 -2.55 -5.75
N SER A 166 1.41 -2.27 -4.52
CA SER A 166 2.82 -1.99 -4.25
C SER A 166 3.75 -3.05 -4.85
N CYS A 167 3.36 -4.32 -4.92
CA CYS A 167 4.30 -5.39 -5.29
C CYS A 167 4.37 -5.70 -6.80
N MET A 168 3.59 -5.03 -7.65
CA MET A 168 3.57 -5.31 -9.10
C MET A 168 4.31 -4.23 -9.88
N LYS A 169 5.51 -4.56 -10.41
CA LYS A 169 6.15 -3.75 -11.46
C LYS A 169 5.17 -3.63 -12.63
N GLY A 170 4.74 -2.41 -12.96
CA GLY A 170 3.85 -2.14 -14.09
C GLY A 170 2.37 -1.90 -13.75
N CYS A 171 2.01 -1.59 -12.49
CA CYS A 171 0.72 -0.95 -12.18
C CYS A 171 0.75 0.45 -12.83
N SER A 172 0.40 0.56 -14.12
CA SER A 172 0.48 1.76 -14.98
C SER A 172 -0.58 2.82 -14.63
N ILE A 173 -0.83 3.00 -13.33
CA ILE A 173 -1.81 3.93 -12.78
C ILE A 173 -1.20 5.34 -12.64
N PHE A 174 0.13 5.47 -12.78
CA PHE A 174 0.87 6.74 -12.77
C PHE A 174 1.96 6.74 -13.83
#